data_AF-A0A350A0F2-F1
#
_entry.id   AF-A0A350A0F2-F1
#
_cell.length_a   1.000
_cell.length_b   1.000
_cell.length_c   1.000
_cell.angle_alpha   90.00
_cell.angle_beta   90.00
_cell.angle_gamma   90.00
#
_symmetry.space_group_name_H-M   'P 1'
#
loop_
_entity.id
_entity.type
_entity.pdbx_description
1 polymer ?
#
loop_
_entity_poly.entity_id
_entity_poly.type
_entity_poly.pdbx_seq_one_letter_code
_entity_poly.pdbx_strand_id
1 'polypeptide(L)'
;MLAVKKIEIPANFRAYWNHVYSDGKTVYKKDYPEVDIVRKEVAEPYLQIKRRADGYNIPLRMNVPVEMKGNKIWLPNYVSYPYSDRLRSNRVSYELVIPRTMKVIQAENKDWLYLNDPENSDPHDEDDDEEDSAAAANSVVISSDDTDSIIVNGKKVSRDEADLMIKKIDVTKDNVKDINISVRNGKKEIIIKTK
;
A
#
# COMPACT_ATOMS: atom_id res chain seq x y z
N MET A 1 -7.08 14.37 14.29
CA MET A 1 -7.69 13.10 13.85
C MET A 1 -8.13 13.23 12.40
N LEU A 2 -7.84 12.24 11.58
CA LEU A 2 -8.26 12.18 10.17
C LEU A 2 -9.37 11.16 9.99
N ALA A 3 -10.36 11.49 9.16
CA ALA A 3 -11.48 10.62 8.82
C ALA A 3 -11.94 10.86 7.39
N VAL A 4 -12.77 9.96 6.87
CA VAL A 4 -13.39 10.10 5.56
C VAL A 4 -14.81 10.66 5.72
N LYS A 5 -15.14 11.66 4.91
CA LYS A 5 -16.52 12.13 4.69
C LYS A 5 -17.11 11.35 3.54
N LYS A 6 -18.21 10.66 3.81
CA LYS A 6 -19.05 10.05 2.77
C LYS A 6 -19.88 11.15 2.11
N ILE A 7 -19.60 11.42 0.85
CA ILE A 7 -20.40 12.31 0.02
C ILE A 7 -21.53 11.49 -0.58
N GLU A 8 -22.75 11.97 -0.35
CA GLU A 8 -23.94 11.43 -0.99
C GLU A 8 -24.03 11.97 -2.42
N ILE A 9 -24.08 11.05 -3.38
CA ILE A 9 -24.28 11.41 -4.78
C ILE A 9 -25.77 11.66 -5.00
N PRO A 10 -26.18 12.83 -5.53
CA PRO A 10 -27.59 13.12 -5.76
C PRO A 10 -28.25 12.11 -6.71
N ALA A 11 -29.52 11.79 -6.47
CA ALA A 11 -30.24 10.74 -7.19
C ALA A 11 -30.38 10.99 -8.70
N ASN A 12 -30.26 12.25 -9.16
CA ASN A 12 -30.32 12.61 -10.57
C ASN A 12 -29.02 12.33 -11.34
N PHE A 13 -27.97 11.83 -10.68
CA PHE A 13 -26.71 11.50 -11.33
C PHE A 13 -26.72 10.06 -11.85
N ARG A 14 -26.30 9.88 -13.10
CA ARG A 14 -26.11 8.56 -13.71
C ARG A 14 -24.75 7.99 -13.30
N ALA A 15 -24.73 6.72 -12.91
CA ALA A 15 -23.49 5.98 -12.65
C ALA A 15 -22.81 5.56 -13.96
N TYR A 16 -21.47 5.63 -13.94
CA TYR A 16 -20.54 5.18 -14.97
C TYR A 16 -19.50 4.25 -14.32
N TRP A 17 -18.53 3.79 -15.11
CA TRP A 17 -17.50 2.88 -14.64
C TRP A 17 -16.59 3.55 -13.60
N ASN A 18 -15.93 2.73 -12.77
CA ASN A 18 -14.96 3.15 -11.75
C ASN A 18 -15.54 4.16 -10.73
N HIS A 19 -16.79 3.97 -10.32
CA HIS A 19 -17.48 4.84 -9.35
C HIS A 19 -17.45 6.32 -9.77
N VAL A 20 -17.71 6.57 -11.06
CA VAL A 20 -17.88 7.91 -11.62
C VAL A 20 -19.37 8.16 -11.81
N TYR A 21 -19.86 9.33 -11.41
CA TYR A 21 -21.26 9.70 -11.51
C TYR A 21 -21.41 11.06 -12.19
N SER A 22 -22.42 11.23 -13.04
CA SER A 22 -22.66 12.53 -13.68
C SER A 22 -24.12 12.77 -14.06
N ASP A 23 -24.53 14.02 -13.98
CA ASP A 23 -25.79 14.56 -14.52
C ASP A 23 -25.60 15.24 -15.90
N GLY A 24 -24.41 15.10 -16.52
CA GLY A 24 -24.03 15.78 -17.76
C GLY A 24 -23.51 17.21 -17.58
N LYS A 25 -23.55 17.77 -16.36
CA LYS A 25 -23.00 19.09 -16.02
C LYS A 25 -21.83 18.99 -15.07
N THR A 26 -21.97 18.17 -14.03
CA THR A 26 -20.97 17.91 -13.00
C THR A 26 -20.64 16.43 -13.01
N VAL A 27 -19.38 16.11 -12.73
CA VAL A 27 -18.89 14.76 -12.52
C VAL A 27 -18.49 14.66 -11.06
N TYR A 28 -18.95 13.61 -10.39
CA TYR A 28 -18.36 13.13 -9.14
C TYR A 28 -17.49 11.92 -9.47
N LYS A 29 -16.23 11.97 -9.04
CA LYS A 29 -15.30 10.85 -9.16
C LYS A 29 -14.89 10.41 -7.77
N LYS A 30 -15.00 9.10 -7.50
CA LYS A 30 -14.53 8.54 -6.23
C LYS A 30 -13.04 8.84 -6.06
N ASP A 31 -12.69 9.22 -4.83
CA ASP A 31 -11.33 9.47 -4.39
C ASP A 31 -10.99 8.54 -3.23
N TYR A 32 -9.72 8.19 -3.10
CA TYR A 32 -9.16 7.47 -1.97
C TYR A 32 -8.10 8.38 -1.38
N PRO A 33 -8.45 9.23 -0.41
CA PRO A 33 -7.53 10.22 0.11
C PRO A 33 -6.29 9.56 0.69
N GLU A 34 -5.14 9.95 0.16
CA GLU A 34 -3.82 9.63 0.66
C GLU A 34 -3.22 10.91 1.26
N VAL A 35 -2.78 10.82 2.51
CA VAL A 35 -2.28 11.96 3.27
C VAL A 35 -0.83 11.73 3.66
N ASP A 36 0.04 12.55 3.13
CA ASP A 36 1.44 12.63 3.57
C ASP A 36 1.54 13.45 4.85
N ILE A 37 2.08 12.86 5.92
CA ILE A 37 2.34 13.55 7.18
C ILE A 37 3.74 14.14 7.16
N VAL A 38 3.83 15.47 7.33
CA VAL A 38 5.11 16.18 7.31
C VAL A 38 5.29 16.94 8.62
N ARG A 39 6.29 16.54 9.42
CA ARG A 39 6.63 17.22 10.68
C ARG A 39 7.69 18.29 10.45
N LYS A 40 7.34 19.54 10.79
CA LYS A 40 8.20 20.73 10.64
C LYS A 40 8.09 21.62 11.88
N GLU A 41 8.99 22.60 11.98
CA GLU A 41 8.87 23.68 12.98
C GLU A 41 7.82 24.69 12.50
N VAL A 42 6.56 24.37 12.79
CA VAL A 42 5.41 25.22 12.49
C VAL A 42 4.65 25.50 13.78
N ALA A 43 4.13 26.72 13.92
CA ALA A 43 3.34 27.11 15.10
C ALA A 43 1.96 26.41 15.11
N GLU A 44 1.35 26.28 13.94
CA GLU A 44 0.01 25.70 13.78
C GLU A 44 0.02 24.68 12.63
N PRO A 45 -0.72 23.57 12.77
CA PRO A 45 -0.84 22.57 11.71
C PRO A 45 -1.71 23.09 10.57
N TYR A 46 -1.41 22.67 9.34
CA TYR A 46 -2.21 23.02 8.17
C TYR A 46 -2.24 21.88 7.15
N LEU A 47 -3.34 21.81 6.40
CA LEU A 47 -3.52 20.85 5.31
C LEU A 47 -3.30 21.53 3.97
N GLN A 48 -2.34 21.05 3.18
CA GLN A 48 -2.19 21.45 1.78
C GLN A 48 -2.96 20.49 0.89
N ILE A 49 -3.83 21.04 0.04
CA ILE A 49 -4.60 20.28 -0.95
C ILE A 49 -4.03 20.62 -2.33
N LYS A 50 -3.27 19.69 -2.91
CA LYS A 50 -2.67 19.84 -4.23
C LYS A 50 -3.63 19.22 -5.26
N ARG A 51 -4.13 20.03 -6.18
CA ARG A 51 -5.08 19.60 -7.22
C ARG A 51 -4.37 19.65 -8.58
N ARG A 52 -4.52 18.61 -9.38
CA ARG A 52 -3.91 18.51 -10.71
C ARG A 52 -4.88 17.92 -11.71
N ALA A 53 -4.83 18.40 -12.95
CA ALA A 53 -5.53 17.80 -14.07
C ALA A 53 -4.65 17.84 -15.33
N ASP A 54 -4.15 16.69 -15.75
CA ASP A 54 -3.41 16.60 -17.01
C ASP A 54 -4.37 16.51 -18.20
N GLY A 55 -3.91 16.99 -19.37
CA GLY A 55 -4.71 17.03 -20.60
C GLY A 55 -4.82 18.45 -21.14
N TYR A 56 -6.06 18.95 -21.26
CA TYR A 56 -6.35 20.27 -21.84
C TYR A 56 -5.59 21.40 -21.13
N ASN A 57 -5.09 22.36 -21.91
CA ASN A 57 -4.50 23.60 -21.38
C ASN A 57 -5.60 24.61 -20.98
N ILE A 58 -6.45 24.22 -20.02
CA ILE A 58 -7.52 25.08 -19.47
C ILE A 58 -7.43 25.13 -17.94
N PRO A 59 -7.95 26.18 -17.30
CA PRO A 59 -7.93 26.32 -15.84
C PRO A 59 -8.54 25.12 -15.12
N LEU A 60 -7.97 24.77 -13.97
CA LEU A 60 -8.44 23.67 -13.14
C LEU A 60 -9.72 24.06 -12.40
N ARG A 61 -10.79 23.29 -12.59
CA ARG A 61 -12.11 23.54 -11.99
C ARG A 61 -12.56 22.37 -11.13
N MET A 62 -11.73 22.00 -10.16
CA MET A 62 -12.02 20.89 -9.26
C MET A 62 -12.42 21.39 -7.87
N ASN A 63 -13.51 20.83 -7.34
CA ASN A 63 -13.99 21.04 -5.99
C ASN A 63 -13.64 19.83 -5.11
N VAL A 64 -13.02 20.11 -3.97
CA VAL A 64 -12.56 19.12 -2.98
C VAL A 64 -13.14 19.55 -1.62
N PRO A 65 -14.32 19.02 -1.23
CA PRO A 65 -15.07 19.54 -0.09
C PRO A 65 -14.54 18.97 1.24
N VAL A 66 -13.34 19.38 1.64
CA VAL A 66 -12.77 19.08 2.96
C VAL A 66 -13.56 19.80 4.06
N GLU A 67 -13.78 19.11 5.17
CA GLU A 67 -14.45 19.67 6.34
C GLU A 67 -13.55 19.59 7.57
N MET A 68 -13.57 20.63 8.41
CA MET A 68 -12.82 20.68 9.65
C MET A 68 -13.73 21.08 10.80
N LYS A 69 -13.67 20.34 11.91
CA LYS A 69 -14.40 20.64 13.15
C LYS A 69 -13.52 20.29 14.33
N GLY A 70 -13.10 21.32 15.08
CA GLY A 70 -12.12 21.16 16.16
C GLY A 70 -10.80 20.59 15.62
N ASN A 71 -10.33 19.50 16.23
CA ASN A 71 -9.11 18.79 15.86
C ASN A 71 -9.33 17.64 14.85
N LYS A 72 -10.52 17.56 14.24
CA LYS A 72 -10.89 16.54 13.27
C LYS A 72 -11.00 17.12 11.87
N ILE A 73 -10.35 16.45 10.92
CA ILE A 73 -10.37 16.75 9.50
C ILE A 73 -11.09 15.59 8.80
N TRP A 74 -12.08 15.91 7.98
CA TRP A 74 -12.73 14.94 7.11
C TRP A 74 -12.38 15.18 5.66
N LEU A 75 -11.76 14.17 5.05
CA LEU A 75 -11.39 14.16 3.66
C LEU A 75 -12.50 13.53 2.82
N PRO A 76 -12.81 14.08 1.65
CA PRO A 76 -13.93 13.61 0.86
C PRO A 76 -13.59 12.30 0.14
N ASN A 77 -14.52 11.34 0.12
CA ASN A 77 -14.42 10.14 -0.73
C ASN A 77 -14.83 10.38 -2.19
N TYR A 78 -15.26 11.60 -2.53
CA TYR A 78 -15.54 12.02 -3.90
C TYR A 78 -15.07 13.45 -4.13
N VAL A 79 -14.48 13.69 -5.30
CA VAL A 79 -14.21 15.05 -5.79
C VAL A 79 -15.15 15.37 -6.93
N SER A 80 -15.40 16.65 -7.18
CA SER A 80 -16.25 17.05 -8.31
C SER A 80 -15.60 18.04 -9.24
N TYR A 81 -15.98 17.98 -10.52
CA TYR A 81 -15.49 18.85 -11.58
C TYR A 81 -16.52 18.95 -12.73
N PRO A 82 -16.44 19.97 -13.60
CA PRO A 82 -17.33 20.10 -14.75
C PRO A 82 -17.24 18.92 -15.71
N TYR A 83 -18.36 18.58 -16.35
CA TYR A 83 -18.43 17.50 -17.34
C TYR A 83 -17.51 17.70 -18.55
N SER A 84 -17.18 18.96 -18.89
CA SER A 84 -16.19 19.28 -19.91
C SER A 84 -14.78 18.76 -19.56
N ASP A 85 -14.49 18.55 -18.28
CA ASP A 85 -13.17 18.18 -17.78
C ASP A 85 -13.06 16.65 -17.58
N ARG A 86 -14.08 15.87 -17.98
CA ARG A 86 -14.19 14.42 -17.73
C ARG A 86 -13.10 13.56 -18.35
N LEU A 87 -12.46 14.05 -19.42
CA LEU A 87 -11.37 13.35 -20.10
C LEU A 87 -9.98 13.76 -19.59
N ARG A 88 -9.92 14.67 -18.60
CA ARG A 88 -8.66 15.06 -17.96
C ARG A 88 -8.26 14.04 -16.89
N SER A 89 -6.96 13.88 -16.69
CA SER A 89 -6.42 13.08 -15.58
C SER A 89 -6.48 13.87 -14.29
N ASN A 90 -7.66 13.92 -13.68
CA ASN A 90 -7.94 14.61 -12.43
C ASN A 90 -7.38 13.83 -11.24
N ARG A 91 -6.55 14.48 -10.42
CA ARG A 91 -5.90 13.94 -9.21
C ARG A 91 -5.90 14.98 -8.09
N VAL A 92 -5.97 14.50 -6.85
CA VAL A 92 -5.80 15.29 -5.63
C VAL A 92 -4.79 14.58 -4.75
N SER A 93 -3.91 15.33 -4.12
CA SER A 93 -3.06 14.84 -3.03
C SER A 93 -3.12 15.77 -1.83
N TYR A 94 -2.92 15.19 -0.65
CA TYR A 94 -3.06 15.86 0.62
C TYR A 94 -1.74 15.78 1.38
N GLU A 95 -1.24 16.91 1.86
CA GLU A 95 -0.06 16.96 2.74
C GLU A 95 -0.47 17.66 4.04
N LEU A 96 -0.44 16.93 5.15
CA LEU A 96 -0.74 17.46 6.48
C LEU A 96 0.58 17.84 7.16
N VAL A 97 0.83 19.15 7.24
CA VAL A 97 2.01 19.69 7.92
C VAL A 97 1.66 19.96 9.37
N ILE A 98 2.42 19.36 10.28
CA ILE A 98 2.16 19.43 11.73
C ILE A 98 3.44 19.77 12.52
N PRO A 99 3.31 20.31 13.75
CA PRO A 99 4.43 20.44 14.66
C PRO A 99 5.04 19.08 15.01
N ARG A 100 6.35 19.04 15.26
CA ARG A 100 7.09 17.80 15.60
C ARG A 100 6.50 17.03 16.79
N THR A 101 5.87 17.71 17.74
CA THR A 101 5.31 17.10 18.94
C THR A 101 3.88 16.59 18.76
N MET A 102 3.26 16.87 17.62
CA MET A 102 1.85 16.53 17.38
C MET A 102 1.73 15.10 16.85
N LYS A 103 0.72 14.38 17.35
CA LYS A 103 0.35 13.05 16.84
C LYS A 103 -0.89 13.12 15.97
N VAL A 104 -0.87 12.37 14.88
CA VAL A 104 -2.02 12.19 14.00
C VAL A 104 -2.61 10.82 14.30
N ILE A 105 -3.94 10.76 14.34
CA ILE A 105 -4.69 9.52 14.57
C ILE A 105 -5.68 9.39 13.43
N GLN A 106 -5.75 8.21 12.83
CA GLN A 106 -6.73 7.84 11.84
C GLN A 106 -7.96 7.21 12.52
N ALA A 107 -9.17 7.58 12.08
CA ALA A 107 -10.41 6.97 12.55
C ALA A 107 -10.55 5.51 12.05
N GLU A 108 -11.34 4.69 12.75
CA GLU A 108 -11.42 3.21 12.62
C GLU A 108 -11.66 2.64 11.20
N ASN A 109 -12.10 3.45 10.23
CA ASN A 109 -12.28 3.01 8.84
C ASN A 109 -10.97 3.19 8.04
N LYS A 110 -9.99 2.33 8.30
CA LYS A 110 -8.67 2.37 7.64
C LYS A 110 -8.75 2.20 6.11
N ASP A 111 -9.69 1.39 5.62
CA ASP A 111 -9.79 1.01 4.19
C ASP A 111 -10.05 2.16 3.20
N TRP A 112 -10.42 3.34 3.68
CA TRP A 112 -10.85 4.46 2.81
C TRP A 112 -9.96 5.70 2.91
N LEU A 113 -8.91 5.65 3.72
CA LEU A 113 -7.98 6.74 3.96
C LEU A 113 -6.60 6.13 4.15
N TYR A 114 -5.63 6.56 3.35
CA TYR A 114 -4.25 6.13 3.54
C TYR A 114 -3.47 7.25 4.24
N LEU A 115 -2.73 6.88 5.29
CA LEU A 115 -1.79 7.78 5.97
C LEU A 115 -0.38 7.33 5.64
N ASN A 116 0.39 8.19 5.01
CA ASN A 116 1.82 8.03 4.88
C ASN A 116 2.49 8.84 5.99
N ASP A 117 2.77 8.18 7.11
CA ASP A 117 3.44 8.79 8.27
C ASP A 117 4.79 8.10 8.54
N PRO A 118 5.92 8.73 8.17
CA PRO A 118 7.24 8.10 8.31
C PRO A 118 7.70 7.94 9.78
N GLU A 119 7.09 8.67 10.73
CA GLU A 119 7.42 8.50 12.17
C GLU A 119 6.42 7.58 12.89
N ASN A 120 5.30 7.29 12.26
CA ASN A 120 4.29 6.36 12.74
C ASN A 120 4.11 5.22 11.75
N SER A 121 5.20 4.85 11.05
CA SER A 121 5.33 3.58 10.37
C SER A 121 5.16 2.52 11.46
N ASP A 122 3.92 2.05 11.58
CA ASP A 122 3.61 0.92 12.42
C ASP A 122 4.50 -0.21 11.89
N PRO A 123 5.36 -0.84 12.71
CA PRO A 123 5.96 -2.12 12.33
C PRO A 123 4.88 -3.21 12.16
N HIS A 124 3.59 -2.92 12.36
CA HIS A 124 2.46 -3.80 12.09
C HIS A 124 1.60 -3.39 10.88
N ASP A 125 2.21 -3.19 9.72
CA ASP A 125 1.65 -3.70 8.47
C ASP A 125 2.61 -4.80 7.95
N GLU A 126 2.81 -5.81 8.80
CA GLU A 126 3.10 -7.16 8.34
C GLU A 126 1.77 -7.73 7.78
N ASP A 127 1.35 -7.26 6.62
CA ASP A 127 0.90 -8.19 5.56
C ASP A 127 2.16 -8.63 4.78
N ASP A 128 3.24 -8.86 5.52
CA ASP A 128 4.19 -9.90 5.19
C ASP A 128 3.46 -11.19 5.53
N ASP A 129 3.02 -11.91 4.52
CA ASP A 129 3.08 -13.38 4.55
C ASP A 129 4.56 -13.80 4.66
N GLU A 130 5.33 -13.23 5.60
CA GLU A 130 6.46 -13.91 6.22
C GLU A 130 5.81 -14.99 7.10
N GLU A 131 5.38 -16.06 6.44
CA GLU A 131 5.60 -17.38 7.00
C GLU A 131 7.08 -17.39 7.40
N ASP A 132 7.33 -17.10 8.68
CA ASP A 132 8.47 -17.57 9.43
C ASP A 132 8.39 -19.10 9.36
N SER A 133 8.74 -19.62 8.17
CA SER A 133 9.25 -20.96 8.01
C SER A 133 10.53 -20.93 8.80
N ALA A 134 10.38 -21.13 10.11
CA ALA A 134 11.44 -21.42 11.04
C ALA A 134 12.32 -22.43 10.31
N ALA A 135 13.42 -21.91 9.78
CA ALA A 135 14.32 -22.61 8.90
C ALA A 135 14.90 -23.72 9.75
N ALA A 136 14.26 -24.89 9.69
CA ALA A 136 14.72 -26.07 10.40
C ALA A 136 16.19 -26.27 10.05
N ALA A 137 17.00 -26.69 11.02
CA ALA A 137 18.42 -26.96 10.80
C ALA A 137 18.59 -27.77 9.51
N ASN A 138 19.38 -27.25 8.56
CA ASN A 138 19.54 -27.73 7.17
C ASN A 138 18.42 -27.32 6.19
N SER A 139 18.17 -26.01 6.05
CA SER A 139 17.20 -25.47 5.07
C SER A 139 17.77 -24.31 4.25
N VAL A 140 17.27 -24.18 3.02
CA VAL A 140 17.61 -23.13 2.06
C VAL A 140 16.31 -22.46 1.61
N VAL A 141 16.22 -21.15 1.76
CA VAL A 141 15.06 -20.33 1.36
C VAL A 141 15.48 -19.36 0.27
N ILE A 142 14.70 -19.30 -0.81
CA ILE A 142 14.89 -18.43 -1.97
C ILE A 142 13.66 -17.53 -2.07
N SER A 143 13.80 -16.24 -1.73
CA SER A 143 12.74 -15.24 -1.88
C SER A 143 12.72 -14.67 -3.30
N SER A 144 11.53 -14.36 -3.84
CA SER A 144 11.38 -13.69 -5.13
C SER A 144 11.73 -12.21 -5.09
N ASP A 145 11.75 -11.62 -3.90
CA ASP A 145 11.82 -10.17 -3.71
C ASP A 145 13.26 -9.68 -3.44
N ASP A 146 14.14 -10.62 -3.05
CA ASP A 146 15.58 -10.41 -2.85
C ASP A 146 16.39 -11.22 -3.88
N THR A 147 16.53 -10.71 -5.11
CA THR A 147 17.17 -11.45 -6.21
C THR A 147 18.66 -11.79 -5.99
N ASP A 148 19.31 -11.06 -5.07
CA ASP A 148 20.77 -11.07 -4.91
C ASP A 148 21.26 -11.87 -3.69
N SER A 149 20.34 -12.46 -2.91
CA SER A 149 20.69 -13.20 -1.70
C SER A 149 19.72 -14.34 -1.39
N ILE A 150 20.22 -15.37 -0.71
CA ILE A 150 19.41 -16.50 -0.22
C ILE A 150 19.67 -16.72 1.27
N ILE A 151 18.76 -17.40 1.98
CA ILE A 151 18.94 -17.74 3.39
C ILE A 151 19.33 -19.22 3.48
N VAL A 152 20.50 -19.51 4.05
CA VAL A 152 20.98 -20.88 4.30
C VAL A 152 21.13 -21.05 5.81
N ASN A 153 20.41 -22.01 6.40
CA ASN A 153 20.42 -22.28 7.84
C ASN A 153 20.13 -21.04 8.70
N GLY A 154 19.14 -20.22 8.29
CA GLY A 154 18.77 -18.98 8.98
C GLY A 154 19.76 -17.82 8.80
N LYS A 155 20.82 -17.98 8.00
CA LYS A 155 21.77 -16.91 7.69
C LYS A 155 21.62 -16.43 6.24
N LYS A 156 21.36 -15.13 6.05
CA LYS A 156 21.36 -14.48 4.74
C LYS A 156 22.78 -14.49 4.16
N VAL A 157 22.93 -15.05 2.97
CA VAL A 157 24.20 -15.16 2.23
C VAL A 157 24.00 -14.61 0.81
N SER A 158 25.03 -14.00 0.26
CA SER A 158 25.01 -13.54 -1.14
C SER A 158 24.97 -14.73 -2.10
N ARG A 159 24.53 -14.50 -3.34
CA ARG A 159 24.51 -15.54 -4.39
C ARG A 159 25.88 -16.19 -4.62
N ASP A 160 26.95 -15.42 -4.61
CA ASP A 160 28.31 -15.93 -4.84
C ASP A 160 28.80 -16.81 -3.67
N GLU A 161 28.47 -16.43 -2.44
CA GLU A 161 28.79 -17.22 -1.24
C GLU A 161 27.96 -18.51 -1.18
N ALA A 162 26.68 -18.42 -1.55
CA ALA A 162 25.80 -19.57 -1.69
C ALA A 162 26.31 -20.58 -2.72
N ASP A 163 26.73 -20.12 -3.90
CA ASP A 163 27.30 -20.98 -4.95
C ASP A 163 28.57 -21.69 -4.45
N LEU A 164 29.40 -21.03 -3.63
CA LEU A 164 30.56 -21.65 -3.01
C LEU A 164 30.18 -22.68 -1.93
N MET A 165 29.09 -22.47 -1.19
CA MET A 165 28.59 -23.43 -0.21
C MET A 165 27.97 -24.65 -0.91
N ILE A 166 27.15 -24.45 -1.95
CA ILE A 166 26.53 -25.52 -2.74
C ILE A 166 27.60 -26.36 -3.44
N LYS A 167 28.65 -25.75 -4.00
CA LYS A 167 29.79 -26.49 -4.59
C LYS A 167 30.54 -27.38 -3.59
N LYS A 168 30.45 -27.09 -2.28
CA LYS A 168 31.04 -27.92 -1.22
C LYS A 168 30.10 -29.04 -0.74
N ILE A 169 28.83 -29.02 -1.14
CA ILE A 169 27.88 -30.09 -0.84
C ILE A 169 28.07 -31.17 -1.91
N ASP A 170 28.75 -32.26 -1.53
CA ASP A 170 28.95 -33.41 -2.41
C ASP A 170 27.71 -34.32 -2.37
N VAL A 171 26.73 -34.05 -3.24
CA VAL A 171 25.53 -34.88 -3.38
C VAL A 171 25.83 -36.04 -4.33
N THR A 172 26.46 -37.08 -3.81
CA THR A 172 26.59 -38.36 -4.52
C THR A 172 25.30 -39.19 -4.34
N LYS A 173 25.00 -40.08 -5.30
CA LYS A 173 23.82 -40.98 -5.23
C LYS A 173 23.77 -41.82 -3.96
N ASP A 174 24.92 -42.03 -3.30
CA ASP A 174 25.04 -42.84 -2.09
C ASP A 174 24.57 -42.10 -0.83
N ASN A 175 24.53 -40.76 -0.86
CA ASN A 175 24.16 -39.88 0.25
C ASN A 175 22.66 -39.57 0.30
N VAL A 176 21.88 -39.95 -0.73
CA VAL A 176 20.43 -39.72 -0.77
C VAL A 176 19.71 -41.04 -0.50
N LYS A 177 19.42 -41.31 0.78
CA LYS A 177 18.60 -42.46 1.20
C LYS A 177 17.20 -41.98 1.62
N ASP A 178 16.19 -42.68 1.12
CA ASP A 178 14.77 -42.57 1.48
C ASP A 178 14.10 -41.20 1.18
N ILE A 179 13.75 -40.98 -0.08
CA ILE A 179 12.92 -39.84 -0.50
C ILE A 179 11.44 -40.16 -0.21
N ASN A 180 10.84 -39.50 0.77
CA ASN A 180 9.40 -39.57 1.06
C ASN A 180 8.67 -38.39 0.40
N ILE A 181 7.86 -38.66 -0.63
CA ILE A 181 7.04 -37.65 -1.32
C ILE A 181 5.59 -37.82 -0.86
N SER A 182 5.06 -36.83 -0.13
CA SER A 182 3.65 -36.78 0.26
C SER A 182 2.93 -35.63 -0.42
N VAL A 183 1.87 -35.92 -1.17
CA VAL A 183 0.99 -34.90 -1.78
C VAL A 183 -0.25 -34.76 -0.91
N ARG A 184 -0.49 -33.57 -0.33
CA ARG A 184 -1.71 -33.30 0.45
C ARG A 184 -2.69 -32.44 -0.36
N ASN A 185 -3.90 -32.96 -0.54
CA ASN A 185 -5.13 -32.26 -0.95
C ASN A 185 -4.94 -31.05 -1.90
N GLY A 186 -4.53 -31.31 -3.14
CA GLY A 186 -4.69 -30.36 -4.25
C GLY A 186 -3.79 -29.12 -4.23
N LYS A 187 -2.90 -28.96 -3.24
CA LYS A 187 -1.84 -27.94 -3.26
C LYS A 187 -0.55 -28.54 -3.81
N LYS A 188 0.10 -27.80 -4.72
CA LYS A 188 1.36 -28.21 -5.37
C LYS A 188 2.54 -27.96 -4.43
N GLU A 189 2.66 -28.75 -3.38
CA GLU A 189 3.79 -28.69 -2.46
C GLU A 189 4.54 -30.03 -2.46
N ILE A 190 5.85 -29.98 -2.68
CA ILE A 190 6.75 -31.13 -2.59
C ILE A 190 7.66 -30.89 -1.39
N ILE A 191 7.52 -31.72 -0.36
CA ILE A 191 8.39 -31.70 0.82
C ILE A 191 9.38 -32.85 0.67
N ILE A 192 10.67 -32.53 0.57
CA ILE A 192 11.74 -33.52 0.54
C ILE A 192 12.37 -33.55 1.94
N LYS A 193 12.30 -34.71 2.61
CA LYS A 193 13.02 -34.95 3.85
C LYS A 193 14.19 -35.89 3.57
N THR A 194 15.38 -35.48 3.96
CA THR A 194 16.56 -36.34 4.05
C THR A 194 16.83 -36.64 5.52
N LYS A 195 17.38 -37.82 5.84
CA LYS A 195 17.73 -38.21 7.21
C LYS A 195 19.19 -37.95 7.52
#